data_AF-A0A9E5UWP4-F1
#
_entry.id   AF-A0A9E5UWP4-F1
#
_cell.length_a   1.000
_cell.length_b   1.000
_cell.length_c   1.000
_cell.angle_alpha   90.00
_cell.angle_beta   90.00
_cell.angle_gamma   90.00
#
_symmetry.space_group_name_H-M   'P 1'
#
loop_
_entity.id
_entity.type
_entity.pdbx_description
1 polymer ?
#
loop_
_entity_poly.entity_id
_entity_poly.type
_entity_poly.pdbx_seq_one_letter_code
_entity_poly.pdbx_strand_id
1 'polypeptide(L)'
;MATNTWNPALLCQPGRGRHRNAILNAELEARVNARTAALKKANEQLEAEIQERKLVEDALRVSEERFRLLVQNSSDSISVLDREGVYLYVSPAVTGIIGTTPQNMLGQLVFARIHPEDRETVQARYQALLRRPGRVERLTYRYQHADGQWLHLEAIWNNLIDDPRVQGVVANTRDVTERKRAEDTLREQEREHFNEVSQLKDEFLQIVSHDLKTPVSITLGYATLLMESPALTNPTDQQCLEGIVAASRRMETLINDLLDISAINLGLQLQRQTVELGTFLEDGSRKPPSPPSRKTSC
;
A
#
# COMPACT_ATOMS: atom_id res chain seq x y z
N MET A 1 96.58 -39.34 -48.36
CA MET A 1 96.56 -39.01 -49.80
C MET A 1 95.26 -39.53 -50.38
N ALA A 2 94.32 -38.63 -50.68
CA ALA A 2 93.25 -38.80 -51.66
C ALA A 2 92.74 -37.39 -51.96
N THR A 3 93.55 -36.67 -52.75
CA THR A 3 93.23 -35.40 -53.36
C THR A 3 92.07 -35.58 -54.32
N ASN A 4 90.92 -34.97 -54.04
CA ASN A 4 89.89 -34.74 -55.06
C ASN A 4 89.48 -33.26 -55.04
N THR A 5 90.31 -32.49 -55.75
CA THR A 5 89.90 -31.58 -56.82
C THR A 5 88.62 -30.77 -56.60
N TRP A 6 88.82 -29.57 -56.04
CA TRP A 6 87.96 -28.43 -56.32
C TRP A 6 87.96 -28.19 -57.84
N ASN A 7 86.85 -28.46 -58.51
CA ASN A 7 86.69 -28.25 -59.95
C ASN A 7 85.98 -26.91 -60.20
N PRO A 8 86.69 -25.85 -60.63
CA PRO A 8 86.06 -24.53 -60.87
C PRO A 8 85.16 -24.51 -62.11
N ALA A 9 85.16 -25.56 -62.94
CA ALA A 9 84.47 -25.60 -64.23
C ALA A 9 82.98 -26.06 -64.14
N LEU A 10 82.47 -26.42 -62.96
CA LEU A 10 81.06 -26.76 -62.76
C LEU A 10 80.17 -25.55 -62.42
N LEU A 11 80.76 -24.36 -62.24
CA LEU A 11 80.04 -23.13 -61.86
C LEU A 11 79.46 -22.32 -63.03
N CYS A 12 79.72 -22.69 -64.28
CA CYS A 12 79.25 -21.94 -65.44
C CYS A 12 78.55 -22.84 -66.47
N GLN A 13 77.34 -23.30 -66.15
CA GLN A 13 76.34 -23.57 -67.19
C GLN A 13 75.38 -22.38 -67.28
N PRO A 14 75.44 -21.56 -68.35
CA PRO A 14 74.52 -20.44 -68.53
C PRO A 14 73.10 -20.98 -68.77
N GLY A 15 72.32 -21.13 -67.71
CA GLY A 15 70.94 -21.62 -67.79
C GLY A 15 70.37 -22.25 -66.51
N ARG A 16 71.18 -23.00 -65.73
CA ARG A 16 70.67 -23.71 -64.53
C ARG A 16 70.24 -22.78 -63.39
N GLY A 17 70.96 -21.68 -63.17
CA GLY A 17 70.59 -20.67 -62.18
C GLY A 17 69.30 -19.93 -62.54
N ARG A 18 69.06 -19.68 -63.84
CA ARG A 18 67.81 -19.06 -64.33
C ARG A 18 66.62 -20.01 -64.16
N HIS A 19 66.81 -21.31 -64.44
CA HIS A 19 65.75 -22.30 -64.27
C HIS A 19 65.38 -22.53 -62.80
N ARG A 20 66.38 -22.63 -61.90
CA ARG A 20 66.14 -22.77 -60.45
C ARG A 20 65.48 -21.52 -59.85
N ASN A 21 65.89 -20.32 -60.27
CA ASN A 21 65.23 -19.08 -59.85
C ASN A 21 63.80 -18.98 -60.40
N ALA A 22 63.54 -19.43 -61.63
CA ALA A 22 62.20 -19.44 -62.20
C ALA A 22 61.25 -20.37 -61.41
N ILE A 23 61.71 -21.55 -60.99
CA ILE A 23 60.94 -22.49 -60.16
C ILE A 23 60.67 -21.89 -58.77
N LEU A 24 61.71 -21.37 -58.11
CA LEU A 24 61.56 -20.77 -56.78
C LEU A 24 60.64 -19.53 -56.81
N ASN A 25 60.70 -18.73 -57.88
CA ASN A 25 59.85 -17.57 -58.05
C ASN A 25 58.39 -17.99 -58.33
N ALA A 26 58.16 -19.03 -59.13
CA ALA A 26 56.82 -19.59 -59.35
C ALA A 26 56.22 -20.19 -58.07
N GLU A 27 57.02 -20.88 -57.25
CA GLU A 27 56.59 -21.39 -55.94
C GLU A 27 56.27 -20.25 -54.96
N LEU A 28 57.07 -19.18 -54.97
CA LEU A 28 56.81 -17.99 -54.15
C LEU A 28 55.54 -17.27 -54.58
N GLU A 29 55.33 -17.07 -55.88
CA GLU A 29 54.12 -16.47 -56.45
C GLU A 29 52.88 -17.31 -56.11
N ALA A 30 52.96 -18.65 -56.23
CA ALA A 30 51.88 -19.54 -55.83
C ALA A 30 51.57 -19.44 -54.33
N ARG A 31 52.60 -19.36 -53.48
CA ARG A 31 52.44 -19.23 -52.02
C ARG A 31 51.86 -17.87 -51.63
N VAL A 32 52.31 -16.79 -52.29
CA VAL A 32 51.74 -15.45 -52.11
C VAL A 32 50.28 -15.48 -52.50
N ASN A 33 49.94 -15.91 -53.72
CA ASN A 33 48.56 -15.98 -54.20
C ASN A 33 47.64 -16.79 -53.28
N ALA A 34 48.11 -17.95 -52.80
CA ALA A 34 47.36 -18.77 -51.84
C ALA A 34 47.11 -18.02 -50.51
N ARG A 35 48.13 -17.33 -49.98
CA ARG A 35 48.01 -16.57 -48.74
C ARG A 35 47.14 -15.32 -48.91
N THR A 36 47.22 -14.64 -50.05
CA THR A 36 46.38 -13.48 -50.37
C THR A 36 44.91 -13.90 -50.49
N ALA A 37 44.63 -15.04 -51.11
CA ALA A 37 43.27 -15.59 -51.20
C ALA A 37 42.73 -15.99 -49.81
N ALA A 38 43.55 -16.62 -48.97
CA ALA A 38 43.17 -16.96 -47.59
C ALA A 38 42.92 -15.71 -46.75
N LEU A 39 43.74 -14.68 -46.89
CA LEU A 39 43.57 -13.40 -46.19
C LEU A 39 42.30 -12.68 -46.63
N LYS A 40 42.02 -12.66 -47.94
CA LYS A 40 40.78 -12.08 -48.47
C LYS A 40 39.55 -12.77 -47.89
N LYS A 41 39.55 -14.10 -47.85
CA LYS A 41 38.46 -14.87 -47.25
C LYS A 41 38.29 -14.59 -45.75
N ALA A 42 39.38 -14.48 -45.00
CA ALA A 42 39.34 -14.14 -43.59
C ALA A 42 38.82 -12.71 -43.34
N ASN A 43 39.20 -11.75 -44.19
CA ASN A 43 38.69 -10.39 -44.13
C ASN A 43 37.19 -10.33 -44.40
N GLU A 44 36.70 -11.04 -45.42
CA GLU A 44 35.26 -11.12 -45.73
C GLU A 44 34.47 -11.73 -44.56
N GLN A 45 35.02 -12.75 -43.89
CA GLN A 45 34.42 -13.33 -42.68
C GLN A 45 34.38 -12.35 -41.51
N LEU A 46 35.49 -11.64 -41.25
CA LEU A 46 35.56 -10.63 -40.19
C LEU A 46 34.62 -9.46 -40.43
N GLU A 47 34.50 -9.00 -41.68
CA GLU A 47 33.56 -7.94 -42.06
C GLU A 47 32.11 -8.37 -41.79
N ALA A 48 31.76 -9.62 -42.12
CA ALA A 48 30.45 -10.17 -41.81
C ALA A 48 30.19 -10.27 -40.30
N GLU A 49 31.15 -10.77 -39.51
CA GLU A 49 31.03 -10.87 -38.05
C GLU A 49 30.92 -9.50 -37.38
N ILE A 50 31.69 -8.51 -37.84
CA ILE A 50 31.60 -7.13 -37.35
C ILE A 50 30.23 -6.54 -37.68
N GLN A 51 29.69 -6.81 -38.86
CA GLN A 51 28.38 -6.29 -39.25
C GLN A 51 27.26 -6.93 -38.44
N GLU A 52 27.31 -8.24 -38.20
CA GLU A 52 26.37 -8.95 -37.33
C GLU A 52 26.44 -8.41 -35.91
N ARG A 53 27.64 -8.27 -35.35
CA ARG A 53 27.85 -7.73 -34.01
C ARG A 53 27.29 -6.32 -33.86
N LYS A 54 27.50 -5.44 -34.85
CA LYS A 54 26.93 -4.08 -34.85
C LYS A 54 25.41 -4.10 -34.83
N LEU A 55 24.78 -4.96 -35.64
CA LEU A 55 23.32 -5.08 -35.67
C LEU A 55 22.76 -5.53 -34.30
N VAL A 56 23.43 -6.47 -33.64
CA VAL A 56 23.04 -6.93 -32.30
C VAL A 56 23.24 -5.83 -31.26
N GLU A 57 24.37 -5.13 -31.29
CA GLU A 57 24.67 -4.01 -30.37
C GLU A 57 23.66 -2.86 -30.55
N ASP A 58 23.31 -2.50 -31.79
CA ASP A 58 22.31 -1.47 -32.06
C ASP A 58 20.90 -1.90 -31.64
N ALA A 59 20.51 -3.15 -31.89
CA ALA A 59 19.22 -3.67 -31.45
C ALA A 59 19.12 -3.69 -29.91
N LEU A 60 20.19 -4.08 -29.22
CA LEU A 60 20.27 -4.04 -27.76
C LEU A 60 20.15 -2.60 -27.25
N ARG A 61 20.94 -1.67 -27.81
CA ARG A 61 20.92 -0.25 -27.43
C ARG A 61 19.53 0.36 -27.60
N VAL A 62 18.85 0.10 -28.71
CA VAL A 62 17.49 0.59 -28.97
C VAL A 62 16.50 -0.01 -27.98
N SER A 63 16.62 -1.30 -27.65
CA SER A 63 15.78 -1.96 -26.65
C SER A 63 15.96 -1.38 -25.24
N GLU A 64 17.21 -1.18 -24.83
CA GLU A 64 17.56 -0.57 -23.54
C GLU A 64 17.06 0.87 -23.43
N GLU A 65 17.22 1.66 -24.49
CA GLU A 65 16.72 3.03 -24.55
C GLU A 65 15.19 3.07 -24.48
N ARG A 66 14.51 2.20 -25.21
CA ARG A 66 13.05 2.07 -25.14
C ARG A 66 12.59 1.68 -23.73
N PHE A 67 13.22 0.70 -23.10
CA PHE A 67 12.89 0.30 -21.73
C PHE A 67 13.13 1.45 -20.74
N ARG A 68 14.25 2.15 -20.87
CA ARG A 68 14.57 3.34 -20.06
C ARG A 68 13.47 4.40 -20.16
N LEU A 69 13.00 4.72 -21.37
CA LEU A 69 11.93 5.71 -21.57
C LEU A 69 10.59 5.26 -20.96
N LEU A 70 10.25 3.98 -21.08
CA LEU A 70 9.02 3.42 -20.48
C LEU A 70 9.05 3.51 -18.95
N VAL A 71 10.19 3.17 -18.34
CA VAL A 71 10.36 3.23 -16.88
C VAL A 71 10.45 4.68 -16.39
N GLN A 72 11.06 5.60 -17.15
CA GLN A 72 11.16 7.01 -16.78
C GLN A 72 9.81 7.73 -16.75
N ASN A 73 8.89 7.38 -17.65
CA ASN A 73 7.56 7.97 -17.73
C ASN A 73 6.52 7.26 -16.85
N SER A 74 6.93 6.28 -16.05
CA SER A 74 6.06 5.63 -15.06
C SER A 74 5.79 6.57 -13.89
N SER A 75 4.54 6.61 -13.41
CA SER A 75 4.17 7.30 -12.17
C SER A 75 4.71 6.63 -10.92
N ASP A 76 5.21 5.39 -11.04
CA ASP A 76 5.81 4.63 -9.96
C ASP A 76 7.33 4.55 -10.12
N SER A 77 8.06 4.64 -9.01
CA SER A 77 9.50 4.42 -8.96
C SER A 77 9.83 2.95 -8.76
N ILE A 78 10.75 2.42 -9.57
CA ILE A 78 11.27 1.07 -9.46
C ILE A 78 12.64 1.15 -8.81
N SER A 79 12.88 0.33 -7.79
CA SER A 79 14.19 0.19 -7.17
C SER A 79 14.55 -1.27 -6.94
N VAL A 80 15.84 -1.55 -6.85
CA VAL A 80 16.37 -2.86 -6.47
C VAL A 80 17.17 -2.69 -5.19
N LEU A 81 16.86 -3.53 -4.20
CA LEU A 81 17.48 -3.53 -2.88
C LEU A 81 18.27 -4.82 -2.64
N ASP A 82 19.41 -4.75 -1.99
CA ASP A 82 20.15 -5.94 -1.51
C ASP A 82 19.55 -6.54 -0.23
N ARG A 83 20.16 -7.60 0.34
CA ARG A 83 19.64 -8.28 1.55
C ARG A 83 19.59 -7.38 2.77
N GLU A 84 20.37 -6.30 2.78
CA GLU A 84 20.50 -5.34 3.87
C GLU A 84 19.54 -4.15 3.67
N GLY A 85 18.88 -4.05 2.51
CA GLY A 85 17.99 -2.95 2.15
C GLY A 85 18.74 -1.75 1.56
N VAL A 86 19.94 -1.95 1.02
CA VAL A 86 20.72 -0.94 0.32
C VAL A 86 20.26 -0.84 -1.13
N TYR A 87 20.11 0.39 -1.64
CA TYR A 87 19.76 0.62 -3.03
C TYR A 87 20.88 0.22 -4.01
N LEU A 88 20.64 -0.82 -4.81
CA LEU A 88 21.47 -1.26 -5.94
C LEU A 88 21.09 -0.55 -7.25
N TYR A 89 19.81 -0.26 -7.40
CA TYR A 89 19.27 0.46 -8.56
C TYR A 89 18.07 1.30 -8.13
N VAL A 90 17.90 2.47 -8.75
CA VAL A 90 16.72 3.32 -8.58
C VAL A 90 16.37 3.95 -9.92
N SER A 91 15.10 3.88 -10.32
CA SER A 91 14.63 4.47 -11.57
C SER A 91 14.61 6.01 -11.48
N PRO A 92 14.78 6.73 -12.61
CA PRO A 92 14.81 8.20 -12.59
C PRO A 92 13.50 8.85 -12.14
N ALA A 93 12.37 8.14 -12.27
CA ALA A 93 11.05 8.57 -11.79
C ALA A 93 11.04 8.94 -10.30
N VAL A 94 11.98 8.39 -9.51
CA VAL A 94 12.15 8.73 -8.09
C VAL A 94 12.33 10.22 -7.84
N THR A 95 12.89 10.96 -8.81
CA THR A 95 13.15 12.39 -8.68
C THR A 95 11.86 13.18 -8.56
N GLY A 96 10.82 12.80 -9.32
CA GLY A 96 9.50 13.44 -9.25
C GLY A 96 8.70 13.05 -8.01
N ILE A 97 9.03 11.91 -7.38
CA ILE A 97 8.30 11.39 -6.21
C ILE A 97 8.96 11.83 -4.90
N ILE A 98 10.27 11.65 -4.77
CA ILE A 98 11.04 11.82 -3.52
C ILE A 98 11.86 13.12 -3.55
N GLY A 99 12.00 13.78 -4.71
CA GLY A 99 12.73 15.04 -4.84
C GLY A 99 14.26 14.86 -4.80
N THR A 100 14.75 13.63 -4.94
CA THR A 100 16.19 13.32 -4.94
C THR A 100 16.58 12.57 -6.20
N THR A 101 17.84 12.71 -6.61
CA THR A 101 18.38 11.96 -7.74
C THR A 101 18.65 10.50 -7.37
N PRO A 102 18.57 9.55 -8.32
CA PRO A 102 18.97 8.16 -8.10
C PRO A 102 20.39 8.04 -7.51
N GLN A 103 21.33 8.84 -7.98
CA GLN A 103 22.74 8.81 -7.57
C GLN A 103 22.93 9.08 -6.08
N ASN A 104 22.08 9.93 -5.50
CA ASN A 104 22.13 10.22 -4.06
C ASN A 104 21.54 9.09 -3.21
N MET A 105 20.73 8.20 -3.81
CA MET A 105 20.10 7.08 -3.10
C MET A 105 20.92 5.79 -3.20
N LEU A 106 21.65 5.59 -4.31
CA LEU A 106 22.48 4.40 -4.51
C LEU A 106 23.48 4.23 -3.35
N GLY A 107 23.57 3.00 -2.83
CA GLY A 107 24.42 2.69 -1.68
C GLY A 107 23.87 3.12 -0.32
N GLN A 108 22.71 3.80 -0.26
CA GLN A 108 22.06 4.14 1.01
C GLN A 108 21.04 3.07 1.43
N LEU A 109 20.80 3.00 2.74
CA LEU A 109 19.77 2.14 3.32
C LEU A 109 18.37 2.75 3.16
N VAL A 110 17.43 1.99 2.60
CA VAL A 110 16.02 2.41 2.44
C VAL A 110 15.38 2.84 3.77
N PHE A 111 15.73 2.17 4.88
CA PHE A 111 15.12 2.41 6.19
C PHE A 111 15.53 3.74 6.83
N ALA A 112 16.59 4.40 6.34
CA ALA A 112 17.14 5.61 6.94
C ALA A 112 16.14 6.78 6.90
N ARG A 113 15.36 6.89 5.83
CA ARG A 113 14.41 7.98 5.58
C ARG A 113 12.95 7.59 5.80
N ILE A 114 12.70 6.38 6.29
CA ILE A 114 11.37 5.97 6.76
C ILE A 114 11.08 6.67 8.08
N HIS A 115 9.83 7.07 8.27
CA HIS A 115 9.36 7.68 9.51
C HIS A 115 9.69 6.81 10.73
N PRO A 116 10.14 7.39 11.87
CA PRO A 116 10.62 6.62 13.01
C PRO A 116 9.62 5.57 13.53
N GLU A 117 8.33 5.89 13.57
CA GLU A 117 7.26 4.98 14.00
C GLU A 117 7.05 3.79 13.04
N ASP A 118 7.35 3.96 11.75
CA ASP A 118 7.12 2.93 10.74
C ASP A 118 8.37 2.04 10.57
N ARG A 119 9.56 2.57 10.90
CA ARG A 119 10.87 1.97 10.58
C ARG A 119 11.00 0.52 11.05
N GLU A 120 10.71 0.25 12.33
CA GLU A 120 10.87 -1.09 12.91
C GLU A 120 9.94 -2.10 12.23
N THR A 121 8.67 -1.72 12.02
CA THR A 121 7.68 -2.55 11.33
C THR A 121 8.12 -2.84 9.89
N VAL A 122 8.57 -1.83 9.15
CA VAL A 122 8.99 -1.99 7.76
C VAL A 122 10.23 -2.88 7.65
N GLN A 123 11.22 -2.71 8.54
CA GLN A 123 12.42 -3.53 8.58
C GLN A 123 12.11 -4.99 8.93
N ALA A 124 11.22 -5.23 9.92
CA ALA A 124 10.79 -6.58 10.28
C ALA A 124 10.10 -7.29 9.12
N ARG A 125 9.25 -6.57 8.38
CA ARG A 125 8.58 -7.08 7.16
C ARG A 125 9.58 -7.41 6.06
N TYR A 126 10.58 -6.54 5.84
CA TYR A 126 11.64 -6.80 4.87
C TYR A 126 12.42 -8.08 5.20
N GLN A 127 12.82 -8.25 6.46
CA GLN A 127 13.51 -9.45 6.94
C GLN A 127 12.64 -10.72 6.79
N ALA A 128 11.33 -10.62 7.03
CA ALA A 128 10.41 -11.73 6.82
C ALA A 128 10.22 -12.08 5.33
N LEU A 129 10.26 -11.08 4.44
CA LEU A 129 10.21 -11.26 2.99
C LEU A 129 11.43 -12.04 2.48
N LEU A 130 12.63 -11.68 2.93
CA LEU A 130 13.88 -12.31 2.49
C LEU A 130 13.93 -13.82 2.75
N ARG A 131 13.23 -14.30 3.79
CA ARG A 131 13.13 -15.73 4.12
C ARG A 131 12.25 -16.53 3.15
N ARG A 132 11.54 -15.87 2.23
CA ARG A 132 10.57 -16.48 1.31
C ARG A 132 10.80 -16.00 -0.12
N PRO A 133 11.71 -16.63 -0.88
CA PRO A 133 11.96 -16.32 -2.29
C PRO A 133 10.68 -16.35 -3.13
N GLY A 134 10.55 -15.44 -4.10
CA GLY A 134 9.39 -15.32 -5.00
C GLY A 134 8.12 -14.75 -4.34
N ARG A 135 8.15 -14.41 -3.05
CA ARG A 135 7.01 -13.79 -2.37
C ARG A 135 6.89 -12.32 -2.78
N VAL A 136 5.63 -11.88 -2.89
CA VAL A 136 5.26 -10.48 -3.07
C VAL A 136 4.69 -9.94 -1.77
N GLU A 137 5.11 -8.75 -1.38
CA GLU A 137 4.64 -8.05 -0.18
C GLU A 137 4.25 -6.62 -0.50
N ARG A 138 3.04 -6.21 -0.08
CA ARG A 138 2.55 -4.85 -0.20
C ARG A 138 2.53 -4.16 1.15
N LEU A 139 2.99 -2.93 1.21
CA LEU A 139 3.00 -2.11 2.42
C LEU A 139 2.82 -0.63 2.09
N THR A 140 2.32 0.12 3.08
CA THR A 140 2.27 1.57 3.05
C THR A 140 3.05 2.09 4.25
N TYR A 141 3.89 3.09 4.04
CA TYR A 141 4.71 3.69 5.09
C TYR A 141 4.97 5.16 4.78
N ARG A 142 5.35 5.92 5.81
CA ARG A 142 5.77 7.31 5.67
C ARG A 142 7.25 7.39 5.32
N TYR A 143 7.59 8.19 4.31
CA TYR A 143 8.95 8.39 3.84
C TYR A 143 9.26 9.88 3.73
N GLN A 144 10.48 10.27 4.07
CA GLN A 144 10.89 11.67 4.08
C GLN A 144 11.28 12.13 2.67
N HIS A 145 10.52 13.05 2.11
CA HIS A 145 10.85 13.76 0.87
C HIS A 145 12.11 14.64 1.05
N ALA A 146 12.75 15.03 -0.05
CA ALA A 146 13.96 15.86 -0.04
C ALA A 146 13.78 17.24 0.62
N ASP A 147 12.57 17.80 0.60
CA ASP A 147 12.23 19.06 1.27
C ASP A 147 11.87 18.90 2.76
N GLY A 148 11.88 17.67 3.28
CA GLY A 148 11.56 17.34 4.67
C GLY A 148 10.10 16.98 4.94
N GLN A 149 9.20 17.07 3.95
CA GLN A 149 7.81 16.63 4.11
C GLN A 149 7.71 15.11 4.21
N TRP A 150 6.67 14.63 4.89
CA TRP A 150 6.34 13.21 4.94
C TRP A 150 5.38 12.85 3.82
N LEU A 151 5.79 11.88 3.00
CA LEU A 151 4.96 11.26 1.97
C LEU A 151 4.43 9.93 2.46
N HIS A 152 3.22 9.57 2.05
CA HIS A 152 2.72 8.21 2.17
C HIS A 152 3.09 7.43 0.91
N LEU A 153 4.03 6.51 1.03
CA LEU A 153 4.45 5.65 -0.08
C LEU A 153 3.79 4.28 0.05
N GLU A 154 3.19 3.81 -1.04
CA GLU A 154 2.78 2.41 -1.19
C GLU A 154 3.86 1.67 -1.99
N ALA A 155 4.44 0.63 -1.40
CA ALA A 155 5.43 -0.20 -2.06
C ALA A 155 4.92 -1.63 -2.26
N ILE A 156 5.30 -2.21 -3.39
CA ILE A 156 5.16 -3.63 -3.71
C ILE A 156 6.56 -4.19 -3.86
N TRP A 157 6.96 -5.05 -2.94
CA TRP A 157 8.24 -5.73 -2.94
C TRP A 157 8.12 -7.13 -3.50
N ASN A 158 8.98 -7.47 -4.44
CA ASN A 158 9.09 -8.80 -5.02
C ASN A 158 10.49 -9.36 -4.74
N ASN A 159 10.54 -10.46 -4.00
CA ASN A 159 11.80 -11.09 -3.61
C ASN A 159 12.39 -11.92 -4.76
N LEU A 160 13.35 -11.35 -5.48
CA LEU A 160 14.10 -11.99 -6.57
C LEU A 160 15.58 -12.18 -6.18
N ILE A 161 15.86 -12.39 -4.90
CA ILE A 161 17.22 -12.51 -4.36
C ILE A 161 17.99 -13.72 -4.94
N ASP A 162 17.26 -14.78 -5.29
CA ASP A 162 17.83 -16.01 -5.86
C ASP A 162 17.81 -16.01 -7.40
N ASP A 163 17.23 -14.99 -8.05
CA ASP A 163 17.31 -14.86 -9.50
C ASP A 163 18.68 -14.30 -9.88
N PRO A 164 19.49 -15.02 -10.67
CA PRO A 164 20.86 -14.60 -11.00
C PRO A 164 20.93 -13.32 -11.83
N ARG A 165 19.81 -12.87 -12.41
CA ARG A 165 19.74 -11.63 -13.22
C ARG A 165 19.43 -10.39 -12.38
N VAL A 166 18.87 -10.56 -11.18
CA VAL A 166 18.42 -9.45 -10.32
C VAL A 166 19.18 -9.42 -9.00
N GLN A 167 19.32 -10.58 -8.34
CA GLN A 167 20.03 -10.74 -7.08
C GLN A 167 19.60 -9.74 -5.99
N GLY A 168 18.31 -9.40 -5.96
CA GLY A 168 17.78 -8.31 -5.15
C GLY A 168 16.27 -8.37 -4.96
N VAL A 169 15.76 -7.53 -4.08
CA VAL A 169 14.32 -7.27 -3.93
C VAL A 169 13.93 -6.12 -4.84
N VAL A 170 13.02 -6.38 -5.79
CA VAL A 170 12.48 -5.34 -6.68
C VAL A 170 11.31 -4.67 -5.97
N ALA A 171 11.41 -3.36 -5.77
CA ALA A 171 10.39 -2.55 -5.13
C ALA A 171 9.77 -1.59 -6.15
N ASN A 172 8.47 -1.73 -6.41
CA ASN A 172 7.69 -0.72 -7.11
C ASN A 172 7.02 0.20 -6.08
N THR A 173 7.25 1.51 -6.16
CA THR A 173 6.86 2.47 -5.13
C THR A 173 6.06 3.61 -5.74
N ARG A 174 4.88 3.86 -5.17
CA ARG A 174 3.95 4.91 -5.60
C ARG A 174 3.69 5.90 -4.47
N ASP A 175 3.65 7.18 -4.81
CA ASP A 175 3.13 8.20 -3.91
C ASP A 175 1.60 8.11 -3.83
N VAL A 176 1.09 7.90 -2.62
CA VAL A 176 -0.35 7.87 -2.33
C VAL A 176 -0.74 8.96 -1.35
N THR A 177 0.09 9.99 -1.19
CA THR A 177 -0.11 11.10 -0.23
C THR A 177 -1.41 11.85 -0.51
N GLU A 178 -1.66 12.28 -1.74
CA GLU A 178 -2.91 12.99 -2.08
C GLU A 178 -4.14 12.11 -1.86
N ARG A 179 -4.07 10.85 -2.27
CA ARG A 179 -5.13 9.87 -2.02
C ARG A 179 -5.40 9.68 -0.53
N LYS A 180 -4.35 9.57 0.28
CA LYS A 180 -4.47 9.43 1.74
C LYS A 180 -5.06 10.68 2.39
N ARG A 181 -4.61 11.88 2.00
CA ARG A 181 -5.17 13.15 2.47
C ARG A 181 -6.66 13.28 2.13
N ALA A 182 -7.06 12.89 0.91
CA ALA A 182 -8.46 12.88 0.52
C ALA A 182 -9.28 11.86 1.32
N GLU A 183 -8.78 10.64 1.49
CA GLU A 183 -9.41 9.59 2.33
C GLU A 183 -9.59 10.06 3.78
N ASP A 184 -8.57 10.67 4.38
CA ASP A 184 -8.62 11.14 5.77
C ASP A 184 -9.53 12.35 5.94
N THR A 185 -9.56 13.26 4.96
CA THR A 185 -10.49 14.41 4.95
C THR A 185 -11.93 13.94 4.87
N LEU A 186 -12.23 12.99 3.98
CA LEU A 186 -13.57 12.41 3.85
C LEU A 186 -14.00 11.71 5.14
N ARG A 187 -13.11 10.93 5.75
CA ARG A 187 -13.38 10.25 7.02
C ARG A 187 -13.68 11.22 8.16
N GLU A 188 -12.97 12.33 8.23
CA GLU A 188 -13.24 13.35 9.25
C GLU A 188 -14.62 13.98 9.02
N GLN A 189 -14.94 14.34 7.78
CA GLN A 189 -16.27 14.87 7.43
C GLN A 189 -17.40 13.87 7.74
N GLU A 190 -17.23 12.59 7.43
CA GLU A 190 -18.20 11.54 7.76
C GLU A 190 -18.40 11.43 9.27
N ARG A 191 -17.31 11.54 10.04
CA ARG A 191 -17.36 11.50 11.51
C ARG A 191 -18.06 12.72 12.09
N GLU A 192 -17.74 13.91 11.59
CA GLU A 192 -18.39 15.16 11.99
C GLU A 192 -19.90 15.12 11.68
N HIS A 193 -20.26 14.73 10.46
CA HIS A 193 -21.66 14.59 10.04
C HIS A 193 -22.41 13.53 10.87
N PHE A 194 -21.78 12.38 11.15
CA PHE A 194 -22.38 11.37 12.02
C PHE A 194 -22.63 11.90 13.44
N ASN A 195 -21.67 12.63 14.01
CA ASN A 195 -21.82 13.25 15.33
C ASN A 195 -22.94 14.30 15.34
N GLU A 196 -23.02 15.15 14.32
CA GLU A 196 -24.07 16.16 14.17
C GLU A 196 -25.46 15.52 14.08
N VAL A 197 -25.63 14.52 13.22
CA VAL A 197 -26.89 13.77 13.09
C VAL A 197 -27.27 13.09 14.39
N SER A 198 -26.30 12.52 15.12
CA SER A 198 -26.59 11.91 16.42
C SER A 198 -27.05 12.94 17.45
N GLN A 199 -26.40 14.11 17.51
CA GLN A 199 -26.80 15.19 18.42
C GLN A 199 -28.20 15.72 18.12
N LEU A 200 -28.50 16.00 16.85
CA LEU A 200 -29.82 16.48 16.42
C LEU A 200 -30.92 15.45 16.74
N LYS A 201 -30.64 14.16 16.53
CA LYS A 201 -31.55 13.08 16.89
C LYS A 201 -31.84 13.07 18.39
N ASP A 202 -30.81 13.22 19.22
CA ASP A 202 -30.97 13.18 20.68
C ASP A 202 -31.70 14.42 21.22
N GLU A 203 -31.41 15.61 20.68
CA GLU A 203 -32.14 16.85 20.99
C GLU A 203 -33.61 16.76 20.58
N PHE A 204 -33.89 16.31 19.36
CA PHE A 204 -35.25 16.12 18.85
C PHE A 204 -36.05 15.15 19.75
N LEU A 205 -35.46 14.02 20.13
CA LEU A 205 -36.13 13.03 20.99
C LEU A 205 -36.44 13.60 22.38
N GLN A 206 -35.56 14.43 22.95
CA GLN A 206 -35.82 15.11 24.22
C GLN A 206 -36.99 16.10 24.10
N ILE A 207 -37.00 16.94 23.07
CA ILE A 207 -38.04 17.95 22.84
C ILE A 207 -39.41 17.28 22.64
N VAL A 208 -39.49 16.33 21.70
CA VAL A 208 -40.75 15.63 21.39
C VAL A 208 -41.28 14.89 22.61
N SER A 209 -40.40 14.27 23.41
CA SER A 209 -40.84 13.55 24.61
C SER A 209 -41.42 14.49 25.66
N HIS A 210 -40.81 15.66 25.88
CA HIS A 210 -41.35 16.68 26.78
C HIS A 210 -42.73 17.18 26.30
N ASP A 211 -42.82 17.50 25.01
CA ASP A 211 -44.02 18.07 24.40
C ASP A 211 -45.19 17.09 24.33
N LEU A 212 -44.91 15.79 24.20
CA LEU A 212 -45.92 14.72 24.28
C LEU A 212 -46.30 14.39 25.74
N LYS A 213 -45.35 14.46 26.68
CA LYS A 213 -45.61 14.12 28.09
C LYS A 213 -46.56 15.09 28.76
N THR A 214 -46.47 16.38 28.42
CA THR A 214 -47.30 17.44 29.00
C THR A 214 -48.81 17.21 28.78
N PRO A 215 -49.33 17.09 27.54
CA PRO A 215 -50.75 16.85 27.30
C PRO A 215 -51.19 15.49 27.85
N VAL A 216 -50.37 14.43 27.75
CA VAL A 216 -50.70 13.10 28.31
C VAL A 216 -50.86 13.16 29.83
N SER A 217 -49.97 13.88 30.52
CA SER A 217 -50.04 14.05 31.98
C SER A 217 -51.29 14.83 32.40
N ILE A 218 -51.66 15.86 31.63
CA ILE A 218 -52.87 16.65 31.86
C ILE A 218 -54.12 15.79 31.63
N THR A 219 -54.20 15.05 30.52
CA THR A 219 -55.33 14.14 30.23
C THR A 219 -55.47 13.07 31.30
N LEU A 220 -54.36 12.45 31.71
CA LEU A 220 -54.34 11.46 32.79
C LEU A 220 -54.81 12.08 34.12
N GLY A 221 -54.33 13.29 34.44
CA GLY A 221 -54.73 14.01 35.66
C GLY A 221 -56.22 14.30 35.70
N TYR A 222 -56.78 14.91 34.66
CA TYR A 222 -58.23 15.18 34.58
C TYR A 222 -59.06 13.90 34.57
N ALA A 223 -58.65 12.87 33.82
CA ALA A 223 -59.36 11.60 33.80
C ALA A 223 -59.36 10.92 35.18
N THR A 224 -58.24 10.98 35.90
CA THR A 224 -58.14 10.43 37.27
C THR A 224 -59.03 11.19 38.25
N LEU A 225 -59.04 12.53 38.19
CA LEU A 225 -59.93 13.35 39.04
C LEU A 225 -61.42 13.09 38.76
N LEU A 226 -61.79 12.89 37.49
CA LEU A 226 -63.16 12.55 37.11
C LEU A 226 -63.56 11.15 37.60
N MET A 227 -62.64 10.18 37.58
CA MET A 227 -62.87 8.85 38.16
C MET A 227 -63.08 8.88 39.68
N GLU A 228 -62.43 9.81 40.39
CA GLU A 228 -62.58 9.97 41.84
C GLU A 228 -63.83 10.80 42.23
N SER A 229 -64.52 11.37 41.24
CA SER A 229 -65.70 12.20 41.47
C SER A 229 -66.91 11.36 41.89
N PRO A 230 -67.53 11.64 43.05
CA PRO A 230 -68.75 10.95 43.48
C PRO A 230 -69.97 11.26 42.59
N ALA A 231 -69.86 12.24 41.68
CA ALA A 231 -70.90 12.56 40.70
C ALA A 231 -70.90 11.61 39.48
N LEU A 232 -69.87 10.80 39.30
CA LEU A 232 -69.74 9.87 38.19
C LEU A 232 -70.46 8.54 38.53
N THR A 233 -71.73 8.42 38.15
CA THR A 233 -72.57 7.25 38.49
C THR A 233 -72.93 6.37 37.29
N ASN A 234 -72.71 6.86 36.06
CA ASN A 234 -73.02 6.14 34.84
C ASN A 234 -71.92 5.10 34.52
N PRO A 235 -72.25 3.79 34.44
CA PRO A 235 -71.28 2.73 34.16
C PRO A 235 -70.54 2.91 32.83
N THR A 236 -71.21 3.44 31.80
CA THR A 236 -70.61 3.66 30.48
C THR A 236 -69.57 4.77 30.53
N ASP A 237 -69.84 5.86 31.25
CA ASP A 237 -68.91 6.98 31.40
C ASP A 237 -67.68 6.56 32.21
N GLN A 238 -67.89 5.74 33.25
CA GLN A 238 -66.81 5.13 34.04
C GLN A 238 -65.91 4.22 33.17
N GLN A 239 -66.50 3.38 32.33
CA GLN A 239 -65.76 2.49 31.42
C GLN A 239 -64.97 3.28 30.37
N CYS A 240 -65.52 4.38 29.85
CA CYS A 240 -64.80 5.30 28.95
C CYS A 240 -63.61 5.97 29.64
N LEU A 241 -63.78 6.46 30.88
CA LEU A 241 -62.71 7.07 31.67
C LEU A 241 -61.59 6.08 32.00
N GLU A 242 -61.92 4.84 32.37
CA GLU A 242 -60.94 3.76 32.55
C GLU A 242 -60.14 3.52 31.27
N GLY A 243 -60.81 3.54 30.11
CA GLY A 243 -60.16 3.44 28.81
C GLY A 243 -59.19 4.60 28.53
N ILE A 244 -59.58 5.84 28.83
CA ILE A 244 -58.72 7.03 28.69
C ILE A 244 -57.49 6.90 29.60
N VAL A 245 -57.68 6.55 30.88
CA VAL A 245 -56.58 6.38 31.83
C VAL A 245 -55.61 5.29 31.38
N ALA A 246 -56.13 4.13 30.93
CA ALA A 246 -55.31 3.04 30.42
C ALA A 246 -54.51 3.45 29.18
N ALA A 247 -55.13 4.17 28.24
CA ALA A 247 -54.47 4.68 27.04
C ALA A 247 -53.38 5.73 27.38
N SER A 248 -53.68 6.70 28.26
CA SER A 248 -52.72 7.72 28.68
C SER A 248 -51.52 7.12 29.41
N ARG A 249 -51.73 6.15 30.33
CA ARG A 249 -50.62 5.44 31.00
C ARG A 249 -49.76 4.66 30.02
N ARG A 250 -50.38 3.99 29.04
CA ARG A 250 -49.63 3.29 27.99
C ARG A 250 -48.78 4.25 27.17
N MET A 251 -49.30 5.43 26.85
CA MET A 251 -48.56 6.45 26.12
C MET A 251 -47.39 7.02 26.94
N GLU A 252 -47.59 7.21 28.24
CA GLU A 252 -46.52 7.61 29.17
C GLU A 252 -45.39 6.58 29.20
N THR A 253 -45.72 5.28 29.29
CA THR A 253 -44.71 4.21 29.21
C THR A 253 -43.93 4.26 27.90
N LEU A 254 -44.61 4.38 26.75
CA LEU A 254 -43.94 4.42 25.45
C LEU A 254 -43.00 5.63 25.29
N ILE A 255 -43.39 6.79 25.82
CA ILE A 255 -42.54 7.99 25.80
C ILE A 255 -41.29 7.77 26.67
N ASN A 256 -41.45 7.17 27.85
CA ASN A 256 -40.31 6.87 28.73
C ASN A 256 -39.39 5.80 28.12
N ASP A 257 -39.95 4.74 27.52
CA ASP A 257 -39.16 3.69 26.84
C ASP A 257 -38.35 4.28 25.67
N LEU A 258 -38.93 5.21 24.90
CA LEU A 258 -38.24 5.91 23.81
C LEU A 258 -37.05 6.73 24.33
N LEU A 259 -37.21 7.43 25.46
CA LEU A 259 -36.15 8.16 26.13
C LEU A 259 -35.06 7.22 26.65
N ASP A 260 -35.43 6.08 27.24
CA ASP A 260 -34.49 5.09 27.75
C ASP A 260 -33.65 4.49 26.60
N ILE A 261 -34.26 4.18 25.46
CA ILE A 261 -33.55 3.72 24.25
C ILE A 261 -32.58 4.80 23.73
N SER A 262 -32.98 6.07 23.74
CA SER A 262 -32.08 7.17 23.38
C SER A 262 -30.90 7.28 24.36
N ALA A 263 -31.16 7.19 25.67
CA ALA A 263 -30.14 7.24 26.72
C ALA A 263 -29.17 6.04 26.67
N ILE A 264 -29.63 4.85 26.28
CA ILE A 264 -28.80 3.66 26.05
C ILE A 264 -27.74 3.93 24.98
N ASN A 265 -28.13 4.56 23.87
CA ASN A 265 -27.21 4.83 22.75
C ASN A 265 -26.15 5.88 23.06
N LEU A 266 -26.39 6.75 24.05
CA LEU A 266 -25.45 7.76 24.55
C LEU A 266 -24.40 7.21 25.52
N GLY A 267 -24.49 5.92 25.87
CA GLY A 267 -23.57 5.26 26.80
C GLY A 267 -24.09 5.29 28.23
N LEU A 268 -24.87 4.27 28.60
CA LEU A 268 -25.20 4.02 30.00
C LEU A 268 -23.94 3.69 30.80
N GLN A 269 -23.73 4.40 31.90
CA GLN A 269 -22.83 3.94 32.96
C GLN A 269 -23.53 2.84 33.75
N LEU A 270 -23.28 1.59 33.37
CA LEU A 270 -23.75 0.43 34.11
C LEU A 270 -23.06 0.36 35.47
N GLN A 271 -23.80 0.67 36.54
CA GLN A 271 -23.35 0.40 37.90
C GLN A 271 -23.47 -1.10 38.17
N ARG A 272 -22.34 -1.80 38.12
CA ARG A 272 -22.26 -3.22 38.49
C ARG A 272 -22.09 -3.32 40.00
N GLN A 273 -23.01 -4.00 40.66
CA GLN A 273 -22.90 -4.35 42.07
C GLN A 273 -23.18 -5.85 42.24
N THR A 274 -22.53 -6.47 43.21
CA THR A 274 -22.82 -7.86 43.60
C THR A 274 -24.15 -7.86 44.34
N VAL A 275 -25.12 -8.61 43.82
CA VAL A 275 -26.47 -8.74 44.39
C VAL A 275 -26.69 -10.18 44.81
N GLU A 276 -27.28 -10.37 45.98
CA GLU A 276 -27.65 -11.69 46.50
C GLU A 276 -28.97 -12.08 45.82
N LEU A 277 -28.92 -13.09 44.94
CA LEU A 277 -30.03 -13.38 44.01
C LEU A 277 -31.31 -13.82 44.74
N GLY A 278 -31.19 -14.44 45.93
CA GLY A 278 -32.33 -14.89 46.73
C GLY A 278 -33.17 -13.71 47.23
N THR A 279 -32.51 -12.75 47.88
CA THR A 279 -33.16 -11.51 48.36
C THR A 279 -33.65 -10.61 47.22
N PHE A 280 -32.93 -10.55 46.09
CA PHE A 280 -33.33 -9.74 44.93
C PHE A 280 -34.61 -10.25 44.25
N LEU A 281 -34.81 -11.57 44.18
CA LEU A 281 -36.03 -12.17 43.62
C LEU A 281 -37.24 -11.97 44.54
N GLU A 282 -37.04 -11.94 45.86
CA GLU A 282 -38.09 -11.61 46.83
C GLU A 282 -38.49 -10.12 46.74
N ASP A 283 -37.52 -9.21 46.64
CA ASP A 283 -37.76 -7.77 46.49
C ASP A 283 -38.26 -7.36 45.09
N GLY A 284 -37.93 -8.10 44.04
CA GLY A 284 -38.32 -7.80 42.64
C GLY A 284 -39.83 -7.82 42.38
N SER A 285 -40.63 -8.30 43.34
CA SER A 285 -42.09 -8.20 43.33
C SER A 285 -42.62 -6.88 43.90
N ARG A 286 -41.74 -5.97 44.34
CA ARG A 286 -42.05 -4.59 44.72
C ARG A 286 -41.35 -3.62 43.76
N LYS A 287 -42.10 -2.63 43.26
CA LYS A 287 -41.62 -1.59 42.33
C LYS A 287 -40.31 -0.97 42.86
N PRO A 288 -39.23 -0.88 42.07
CA PRO A 288 -37.96 -0.36 42.55
C PRO A 288 -38.13 1.09 43.05
N PRO A 289 -37.44 1.47 44.14
CA PRO A 289 -37.52 2.82 44.68
C PRO A 289 -37.03 3.84 43.63
N SER A 290 -37.75 4.96 43.51
CA SER A 290 -37.41 6.05 42.60
C SER A 290 -35.99 6.59 42.90
N PRO A 291 -35.22 6.95 41.86
CA PRO A 291 -33.85 7.44 42.05
C PRO A 291 -33.87 8.74 42.89
N PRO A 292 -32.84 8.96 43.72
CA PRO A 292 -32.75 10.17 44.54
C PRO A 292 -32.71 11.41 43.64
N SER A 293 -33.47 12.45 44.02
CA SER A 293 -33.48 13.72 43.31
C SER A 293 -32.07 14.31 43.26
N ARG A 294 -31.60 14.66 42.05
CA ARG A 294 -30.37 15.43 41.87
C ARG A 294 -30.48 16.72 42.67
N LYS A 295 -29.74 16.85 43.76
CA LYS A 295 -29.48 18.14 44.38
C LYS A 295 -28.63 18.94 43.39
N THR A 296 -29.25 19.90 42.71
CA THR A 296 -28.55 21.02 42.09
C THR A 296 -27.95 21.84 43.22
N SER A 297 -26.65 21.69 43.46
CA SER A 297 -25.88 22.73 44.16
C SER A 297 -25.74 23.91 43.20
N CYS A 298 -26.35 25.03 43.57
CA CYS A 298 -25.97 26.36 43.10
C CYS A 298 -24.51 26.64 43.50
#